data_AF-A0A355U6S6-F1
#
_entry.id   AF-A0A355U6S6-F1
#
_cell.length_a   1.000
_cell.length_b   1.000
_cell.length_c   1.000
_cell.angle_alpha   90.00
_cell.angle_beta   90.00
_cell.angle_gamma   90.00
#
_symmetry.space_group_name_H-M   'P 1'
#
loop_
_entity.id
_entity.type
_entity.pdbx_description
1 polymer ?
#
loop_
_entity_poly.entity_id
_entity_poly.type
_entity_poly.pdbx_seq_one_letter_code
_entity_poly.pdbx_strand_id
1 'polypeptide(L)'
;INVFGVGFDGELAKSMHGKTSWIPTTMKYWIAIARHVFWYRSKNITLNGKPYSSFMLCAANGRVFGGDFNIAPHADAQDGLLELLHIKKVNVLQRLLYLPKVKKGKHLHLNVVNHTRHNTITIEAKHTMAAQLDGEPMLASRFDIRFERKVNFVS
;
A
#
# COMPACT_ATOMS: atom_id res chain seq x y z
N ILE A 1 -5.66 -6.90 11.45
CA ILE A 1 -4.91 -6.46 10.26
C ILE A 1 -5.38 -5.05 9.97
N ASN A 2 -4.47 -4.09 9.96
CA ASN A 2 -4.83 -2.70 9.74
C ASN A 2 -4.59 -2.29 8.30
N VAL A 3 -3.48 -2.75 7.69
CA VAL A 3 -3.11 -2.37 6.32
C VAL A 3 -2.40 -3.50 5.58
N PHE A 4 -2.79 -3.69 4.33
CA PHE A 4 -2.09 -4.47 3.33
C PHE A 4 -1.60 -3.52 2.22
N GLY A 5 -0.38 -3.71 1.74
CA GLY A 5 0.21 -2.92 0.65
C GLY A 5 0.99 -3.79 -0.31
N VAL A 6 0.84 -3.56 -1.62
CA VAL A 6 1.53 -4.34 -2.65
C VAL A 6 2.08 -3.44 -3.76
N GLY A 7 3.18 -3.87 -4.37
CA GLY A 7 3.91 -3.09 -5.36
C GLY A 7 4.98 -2.24 -4.68
N PHE A 8 4.93 -0.92 -4.86
CA PHE A 8 5.93 0.00 -4.29
C PHE A 8 6.13 -0.22 -2.78
N ASP A 9 5.04 -0.33 -2.03
CA ASP A 9 5.06 -0.45 -0.57
C ASP A 9 5.60 -1.81 -0.09
N GLY A 10 5.22 -2.89 -0.77
CA GLY A 10 5.76 -4.21 -0.49
C GLY A 10 7.26 -4.32 -0.76
N GLU A 11 7.75 -3.73 -1.85
CA GLU A 11 9.21 -3.67 -2.11
C GLU A 11 9.94 -2.81 -1.08
N LEU A 12 9.32 -1.72 -0.62
CA LEU A 12 9.86 -0.89 0.45
C LEU A 12 10.05 -1.70 1.73
N ALA A 13 8.99 -2.38 2.20
CA ALA A 13 9.03 -3.23 3.39
C ALA A 13 10.08 -4.36 3.26
N LYS A 14 10.08 -5.06 2.13
CA LYS A 14 11.08 -6.10 1.82
C LYS A 14 12.51 -5.55 1.88
N SER A 15 12.73 -4.33 1.38
CA SER A 15 14.07 -3.73 1.35
C SER A 15 14.60 -3.32 2.73
N MET A 16 13.70 -3.13 3.69
CA MET A 16 13.98 -2.71 5.07
C MET A 16 14.09 -3.89 6.04
N HIS A 17 13.46 -5.01 5.74
CA HIS A 17 13.48 -6.21 6.58
C HIS A 17 14.91 -6.77 6.76
N GLY A 18 15.24 -7.16 7.99
CA GLY A 18 16.48 -7.89 8.34
C GLY A 18 17.79 -7.09 8.24
N LYS A 19 17.75 -5.77 8.09
CA LYS A 19 18.97 -4.93 7.96
C LYS A 19 19.28 -4.13 9.22
N THR A 20 20.11 -4.71 10.09
CA THR A 20 20.80 -3.97 11.14
C THR A 20 21.85 -3.04 10.51
N SER A 21 21.86 -1.77 10.91
CA SER A 21 22.85 -0.80 10.47
C SER A 21 22.92 0.33 11.48
N TRP A 22 24.07 1.00 11.56
CA TRP A 22 24.38 2.08 12.50
C TRP A 22 23.58 3.38 12.27
N ILE A 23 22.88 3.50 11.14
CA ILE A 23 22.06 4.68 10.80
C ILE A 23 20.69 4.59 11.54
N PRO A 24 20.15 5.71 12.04
CA PRO A 24 18.80 5.74 12.62
C PRO A 24 17.73 5.19 11.66
N THR A 25 16.80 4.40 12.19
CA THR A 25 15.72 3.73 11.44
C THR A 25 14.92 4.70 10.56
N THR A 26 14.62 5.90 11.08
CA THR A 26 13.89 6.95 10.34
C THR A 26 14.64 7.43 9.10
N MET A 27 15.96 7.62 9.16
CA MET A 27 16.74 8.02 7.98
C MET A 27 16.78 6.92 6.93
N LYS A 28 16.96 5.65 7.35
CA LYS A 28 16.91 4.51 6.43
C LYS A 28 15.59 4.44 5.69
N TYR A 29 14.48 4.68 6.39
CA TYR A 29 13.15 4.73 5.80
C TYR A 29 13.06 5.77 4.68
N TRP A 30 13.50 7.02 4.93
CA TRP A 30 13.50 8.07 3.91
C TRP A 30 14.42 7.79 2.73
N ILE A 31 15.61 7.23 2.97
CA ILE A 31 16.54 6.82 1.90
C ILE A 31 15.90 5.72 1.05
N ALA A 32 15.26 4.74 1.68
CA ALA A 32 14.57 3.66 0.98
C ALA A 32 13.39 4.19 0.15
N ILE A 33 12.58 5.10 0.70
CA ILE A 33 11.52 5.78 -0.06
C ILE A 33 12.10 6.50 -1.27
N ALA A 34 13.12 7.35 -1.07
CA ALA A 34 13.73 8.11 -2.15
C ALA A 34 14.21 7.17 -3.26
N ARG A 35 14.92 6.10 -2.90
CA ARG A 35 15.37 5.08 -3.87
C ARG A 35 14.21 4.49 -4.66
N HIS A 36 13.12 4.07 -4.01
CA HIS A 36 12.00 3.51 -4.75
C HIS A 36 11.28 4.58 -5.60
N VAL A 37 11.20 5.84 -5.14
CA VAL A 37 10.60 6.93 -5.91
C VAL A 37 11.30 7.08 -7.26
N PHE A 38 12.63 7.03 -7.30
CA PHE A 38 13.41 7.16 -8.54
C PHE A 38 13.44 5.88 -9.37
N TRP A 39 13.61 4.70 -8.76
CA TRP A 39 13.94 3.47 -9.51
C TRP A 39 12.82 2.44 -9.62
N TYR A 40 11.77 2.50 -8.78
CA TYR A 40 10.69 1.51 -8.85
C TYR A 40 9.89 1.63 -10.15
N ARG A 41 9.52 0.51 -10.75
CA ARG A 41 8.69 0.47 -11.96
C ARG A 41 7.34 -0.16 -11.64
N SER A 42 6.27 0.48 -12.14
CA SER A 42 4.91 -0.05 -12.07
C SER A 42 4.83 -1.46 -12.64
N LYS A 43 3.98 -2.28 -12.04
CA LYS A 43 3.76 -3.67 -12.39
C LYS A 43 2.41 -3.83 -13.06
N ASN A 44 2.32 -4.77 -13.99
CA ASN A 44 1.04 -5.16 -14.57
C ASN A 44 0.39 -6.19 -13.67
N ILE A 45 -0.84 -5.91 -13.28
CA ILE A 45 -1.63 -6.71 -12.34
C ILE A 45 -3.05 -6.89 -12.86
N THR A 46 -3.76 -7.86 -12.32
CA THR A 46 -5.22 -7.98 -12.43
C THR A 46 -5.81 -7.69 -11.06
N LEU A 47 -6.69 -6.69 -10.98
CA LEU A 47 -7.41 -6.32 -9.78
C LEU A 47 -8.89 -6.62 -9.99
N ASN A 48 -9.45 -7.51 -9.18
CA ASN A 48 -10.85 -7.96 -9.30
C ASN A 48 -11.23 -8.35 -10.74
N GLY A 49 -10.35 -9.10 -11.41
CA GLY A 49 -10.54 -9.56 -12.80
C GLY A 49 -10.24 -8.52 -13.89
N LYS A 50 -9.88 -7.28 -13.55
CA LYS A 50 -9.56 -6.22 -14.53
C LYS A 50 -8.07 -5.91 -14.58
N PRO A 51 -7.45 -5.80 -15.77
CA PRO A 51 -6.02 -5.55 -15.90
C PRO A 51 -5.68 -4.07 -15.67
N TYR A 52 -4.57 -3.82 -14.97
CA TYR A 52 -4.05 -2.48 -14.70
C TYR A 52 -2.52 -2.45 -14.72
N SER A 53 -1.96 -1.30 -15.11
CA SER A 53 -0.57 -0.95 -14.81
C SER A 53 -0.54 -0.14 -13.51
N SER A 54 -0.14 -0.79 -12.43
CA SER A 54 -0.23 -0.27 -11.07
C SER A 54 1.15 0.08 -10.52
N PHE A 55 1.24 1.25 -9.89
CA PHE A 55 2.39 1.62 -9.09
C PHE A 55 2.29 1.03 -7.68
N MET A 56 1.10 1.10 -7.08
CA MET A 56 0.86 0.63 -5.72
C MET A 56 -0.62 0.35 -5.52
N LEU A 57 -0.93 -0.68 -4.77
CA LEU A 57 -2.25 -0.91 -4.19
C LEU A 57 -2.11 -0.98 -2.67
N CYS A 58 -3.07 -0.38 -1.98
CA CYS A 58 -3.17 -0.43 -0.53
C CYS A 58 -4.62 -0.74 -0.16
N ALA A 59 -4.83 -1.77 0.66
CA ALA A 59 -6.12 -2.08 1.27
C ALA A 59 -5.98 -1.81 2.77
N ALA A 60 -6.82 -0.92 3.30
CA ALA A 60 -6.72 -0.48 4.68
C ALA A 60 -8.06 -0.52 5.39
N ASN A 61 -8.00 -0.86 6.68
CA ASN A 61 -9.10 -0.74 7.63
C ASN A 61 -8.88 0.43 8.63
N GLY A 62 -7.68 1.02 8.63
CA GLY A 62 -7.31 2.17 9.46
C GLY A 62 -6.87 3.37 8.63
N ARG A 63 -6.91 4.57 9.23
CA ARG A 63 -6.64 5.83 8.50
C ARG A 63 -5.15 6.08 8.22
N VAL A 64 -4.28 5.72 9.16
CA VAL A 64 -2.85 6.04 9.14
C VAL A 64 -2.02 4.79 8.87
N PHE A 65 -1.00 4.93 8.03
CA PHE A 65 -0.07 3.87 7.65
C PHE A 65 1.39 4.38 7.72
N GLY A 66 2.32 3.51 8.11
CA GLY A 66 3.76 3.83 8.10
C GLY A 66 4.15 5.03 8.98
N GLY A 67 3.42 5.25 10.08
CA GLY A 67 3.62 6.37 11.03
C GLY A 67 3.03 7.70 10.56
N ASP A 68 3.47 8.18 9.40
CA ASP A 68 3.25 9.57 8.94
C ASP A 68 2.30 9.71 7.75
N PHE A 69 1.86 8.61 7.12
CA PHE A 69 1.05 8.67 5.90
C PHE A 69 -0.43 8.44 6.22
N ASN A 70 -1.24 9.49 6.08
CA ASN A 70 -2.70 9.39 6.15
C ASN A 70 -3.25 8.85 4.82
N ILE A 71 -3.08 7.55 4.59
CA ILE A 71 -3.37 6.89 3.31
C ILE A 71 -4.87 6.74 3.06
N ALA A 72 -5.65 6.41 4.10
CA ALA A 72 -7.08 6.14 3.99
C ALA A 72 -7.87 7.06 4.96
N PRO A 73 -7.90 8.38 4.73
CA PRO A 73 -8.49 9.34 5.68
C PRO A 73 -9.97 9.08 5.99
N HIS A 74 -10.67 8.37 5.11
CA HIS A 74 -12.09 8.02 5.25
C HIS A 74 -12.35 6.62 5.82
N ALA A 75 -11.31 5.87 6.22
CA ALA A 75 -11.49 4.54 6.80
C ALA A 75 -12.37 4.62 8.06
N ASP A 76 -13.35 3.72 8.09
CA ASP A 76 -14.25 3.45 9.22
C ASP A 76 -14.24 1.95 9.50
N ALA A 77 -13.66 1.55 10.63
CA ALA A 77 -13.52 0.14 10.97
C ALA A 77 -14.86 -0.57 11.28
N GLN A 78 -15.96 0.18 11.40
CA GLN A 78 -17.26 -0.36 11.80
C GLN A 78 -18.16 -0.74 10.61
N ASP A 79 -17.86 -0.27 9.41
CA ASP A 79 -18.76 -0.43 8.26
C ASP A 79 -18.59 -1.75 7.49
N GLY A 80 -17.56 -2.52 7.81
CA GLY A 80 -17.30 -3.81 7.19
C GLY A 80 -16.65 -3.75 5.81
N LEU A 81 -16.10 -2.59 5.41
CA LEU A 81 -15.46 -2.37 4.13
C LEU A 81 -13.97 -2.05 4.29
N LEU A 82 -13.18 -2.48 3.31
CA LEU A 82 -11.79 -2.09 3.14
C LEU A 82 -11.72 -0.89 2.21
N GLU A 83 -10.95 0.10 2.62
CA GLU A 83 -10.56 1.22 1.76
C GLU A 83 -9.45 0.74 0.82
N LEU A 84 -9.76 0.67 -0.47
CA LEU A 84 -8.80 0.33 -1.53
C LEU A 84 -8.30 1.60 -2.20
N LEU A 85 -7.01 1.87 -2.03
CA LEU A 85 -6.29 2.88 -2.79
C LEU A 85 -5.46 2.22 -3.88
N HIS A 86 -5.79 2.53 -5.12
CA HIS A 86 -5.03 2.13 -6.29
C HIS A 86 -4.33 3.32 -6.90
N ILE A 87 -3.00 3.33 -6.82
CA ILE A 87 -2.15 4.29 -7.52
C ILE A 87 -1.77 3.69 -8.87
N LYS A 88 -2.32 4.27 -9.94
CA LYS A 88 -1.98 3.92 -11.33
C LYS A 88 -0.50 4.20 -11.61
N LYS A 89 -0.03 3.74 -12.77
CA LYS A 89 1.31 4.08 -13.26
C LYS A 89 1.58 5.59 -13.17
N VAL A 90 2.62 5.94 -12.42
CA VAL A 90 3.12 7.31 -12.24
C VAL A 90 4.59 7.41 -12.65
N ASN A 91 4.94 8.51 -13.30
CA ASN A 91 6.33 8.84 -13.63
C ASN A 91 7.07 9.44 -12.42
N VAL A 92 8.39 9.59 -12.52
CA VAL A 92 9.23 10.06 -11.40
C VAL A 92 8.84 11.47 -10.94
N LEU A 93 8.54 12.39 -11.87
CA LEU A 93 8.12 13.76 -11.54
C LEU A 93 6.81 13.77 -10.75
N GLN A 94 5.83 12.98 -11.18
CA GLN A 94 4.56 12.81 -10.48
C GLN A 94 4.78 12.26 -9.06
N ARG A 95 5.66 11.27 -8.89
CA ARG A 95 5.97 10.71 -7.56
C ARG A 95 6.55 11.76 -6.63
N LEU A 96 7.51 12.56 -7.10
CA LEU A 96 8.11 13.64 -6.32
C LEU A 96 7.08 14.71 -5.94
N LEU A 97 6.20 15.07 -6.87
CA LEU A 97 5.15 16.07 -6.64
C LEU A 97 4.03 15.56 -5.71
N TYR A 98 3.70 14.27 -5.76
CA TYR A 98 2.56 13.71 -5.04
C TYR A 98 2.95 13.18 -3.65
N LEU A 99 4.21 12.80 -3.41
CA LEU A 99 4.66 12.30 -2.11
C LEU A 99 4.30 13.24 -0.94
N PRO A 100 4.51 14.57 -1.01
CA PRO A 100 4.08 15.48 0.05
C PRO A 100 2.56 15.55 0.22
N LYS A 101 1.78 15.36 -0.86
CA LYS A 101 0.31 15.34 -0.81
C LYS A 101 -0.20 14.09 -0.10
N VAL A 102 0.40 12.93 -0.36
CA VAL A 102 0.07 11.67 0.33
C VAL A 102 0.38 11.78 1.82
N LYS A 103 1.56 12.33 2.18
CA LYS A 103 1.91 12.57 3.59
C LYS A 103 0.84 13.41 4.31
N LYS A 104 0.28 14.41 3.63
CA LYS A 104 -0.77 15.30 4.16
C LYS A 104 -2.20 14.73 4.03
N GLY A 105 -2.40 13.53 3.47
CA GLY A 105 -3.72 12.95 3.19
C GLY A 105 -4.54 13.69 2.12
N LYS A 106 -3.91 14.51 1.28
CA LYS A 106 -4.56 15.33 0.24
C LYS A 106 -4.41 14.73 -1.17
N HIS A 107 -4.18 13.42 -1.27
CA HIS A 107 -3.90 12.72 -2.52
C HIS A 107 -5.14 12.14 -3.20
N LEU A 108 -6.27 12.01 -2.49
CA LEU A 108 -7.47 11.35 -3.03
C LEU A 108 -8.06 12.04 -4.27
N HIS A 109 -7.83 13.33 -4.45
CA HIS A 109 -8.30 14.09 -5.62
C HIS A 109 -7.37 13.97 -6.85
N LEU A 110 -6.25 13.26 -6.76
CA LEU A 110 -5.33 13.11 -7.88
C LEU A 110 -5.85 12.06 -8.88
N ASN A 111 -5.87 12.36 -10.17
CA ASN A 111 -6.37 11.46 -11.23
C ASN A 111 -5.67 10.08 -11.30
N VAL A 112 -4.47 9.99 -10.72
CA VAL A 112 -3.68 8.75 -10.64
C VAL A 112 -4.10 7.86 -9.47
N VAL A 113 -4.86 8.39 -8.51
CA VAL A 113 -5.40 7.67 -7.37
C VAL A 113 -6.84 7.28 -7.71
N ASN A 114 -7.15 6.00 -7.63
CA ASN A 114 -8.52 5.52 -7.57
C ASN A 114 -8.78 5.02 -6.16
N HIS A 115 -9.83 5.54 -5.54
CA HIS A 115 -10.21 5.23 -4.18
C HIS A 115 -11.60 4.57 -4.20
N THR A 116 -11.67 3.32 -3.79
CA THR A 116 -12.88 2.51 -3.80
C THR A 116 -13.02 1.71 -2.50
N ARG A 117 -14.23 1.22 -2.22
CA ARG A 117 -14.54 0.45 -1.01
C ARG A 117 -14.97 -0.95 -1.38
N HIS A 118 -14.43 -1.96 -0.73
CA HIS A 118 -14.67 -3.36 -1.06
C HIS A 118 -14.72 -4.24 0.19
N ASN A 119 -15.55 -5.29 0.18
CA ASN A 119 -15.51 -6.33 1.20
C ASN A 119 -14.41 -7.38 0.91
N THR A 120 -14.14 -7.62 -0.38
CA THR A 120 -13.18 -8.58 -0.90
C THR A 120 -12.43 -7.97 -2.07
N ILE A 121 -11.12 -8.20 -2.10
CA ILE A 121 -10.20 -7.70 -3.13
C ILE A 121 -9.30 -8.86 -3.55
N THR A 122 -9.24 -9.14 -4.85
CA THR A 122 -8.31 -10.11 -5.43
C THR A 122 -7.30 -9.38 -6.30
N ILE A 123 -6.02 -9.63 -6.04
CA ILE A 123 -4.89 -9.05 -6.79
C ILE A 123 -4.06 -10.19 -7.33
N GLU A 124 -3.86 -10.21 -8.63
CA GLU A 124 -3.07 -11.23 -9.32
C GLU A 124 -1.99 -10.59 -10.18
N ALA A 125 -0.85 -11.25 -10.30
CA ALA A 125 0.26 -10.84 -11.12
C ALA A 125 0.89 -12.05 -11.81
N LYS A 126 1.40 -11.85 -13.02
CA LYS A 126 2.10 -12.91 -13.78
C LYS A 126 3.34 -13.44 -13.05
N HIS A 127 3.98 -12.58 -12.25
CA HIS A 127 5.20 -12.90 -11.51
C HIS A 127 4.99 -12.59 -10.03
N THR A 128 5.75 -13.27 -9.17
CA THR A 128 5.78 -12.98 -7.73
C THR A 128 6.05 -11.51 -7.47
N MET A 129 5.25 -10.91 -6.59
CA MET A 129 5.40 -9.52 -6.16
C MET A 129 5.60 -9.44 -4.66
N ALA A 130 6.33 -8.42 -4.24
CA ALA A 130 6.41 -8.05 -2.84
C ALA A 130 5.13 -7.33 -2.41
N ALA A 131 4.59 -7.79 -1.29
CA ALA A 131 3.56 -7.13 -0.52
C ALA A 131 4.01 -6.99 0.94
N GLN A 132 3.24 -6.27 1.73
CA GLN A 132 3.38 -6.18 3.17
C GLN A 132 2.01 -6.29 3.83
N LEU A 133 2.01 -6.82 5.05
CA LEU A 133 0.86 -6.86 5.93
C LEU A 133 1.29 -6.31 7.29
N ASP A 134 0.75 -5.16 7.68
CA ASP A 134 1.11 -4.45 8.91
C ASP A 134 2.64 -4.26 9.10
N GLY A 135 3.37 -4.07 7.99
CA GLY A 135 4.83 -3.87 7.97
C GLY A 135 5.65 -5.13 7.72
N GLU A 136 5.05 -6.31 7.85
CA GLU A 136 5.74 -7.59 7.59
C GLU A 136 5.72 -7.93 6.10
N PRO A 137 6.89 -8.14 5.46
CA PRO A 137 6.94 -8.40 4.03
C PRO A 137 6.49 -9.82 3.68
N MET A 138 5.87 -9.96 2.52
CA MET A 138 5.47 -11.25 1.96
C MET A 138 5.64 -11.27 0.44
N LEU A 139 5.69 -12.47 -0.13
CA LEU A 139 5.87 -12.70 -1.56
C LEU A 139 4.82 -13.68 -2.07
N ALA A 140 4.01 -13.23 -3.03
CA ALA A 140 3.06 -14.09 -3.74
C ALA A 140 2.77 -13.53 -5.14
N SER A 141 2.20 -14.36 -6.00
CA SER A 141 1.64 -13.94 -7.31
C SER A 141 0.14 -13.63 -7.22
N ARG A 142 -0.53 -14.04 -6.14
CA ARG A 142 -1.95 -13.80 -5.87
C ARG A 142 -2.16 -13.43 -4.42
N PHE A 143 -3.03 -12.45 -4.19
CA PHE A 143 -3.47 -12.00 -2.87
C PHE A 143 -4.99 -11.91 -2.87
N ASP A 144 -5.62 -12.66 -1.96
CA ASP A 144 -7.06 -12.56 -1.69
C ASP A 144 -7.21 -11.89 -0.32
N ILE A 145 -7.71 -10.65 -0.34
CA ILE A 145 -7.88 -9.82 0.86
C ILE A 145 -9.38 -9.72 1.13
N ARG A 146 -9.78 -10.06 2.36
CA ARG A 146 -11.18 -10.00 2.78
C ARG A 146 -11.30 -9.30 4.13
N PHE A 147 -12.34 -8.50 4.28
CA PHE A 147 -12.72 -7.97 5.58
C PHE A 147 -13.29 -9.09 6.46
N GLU A 148 -12.78 -9.21 7.69
CA GLU A 148 -13.34 -10.09 8.71
C GLU A 148 -13.72 -9.30 9.95
N ARG A 149 -14.96 -9.47 10.42
CA ARG A 149 -15.38 -8.96 11.73
C ARG A 149 -14.73 -9.82 12.81
N LYS A 150 -13.92 -9.23 13.69
CA LYS A 150 -13.54 -9.89 14.93
C LYS A 150 -14.76 -9.95 15.85
N VAL A 151 -15.21 -11.15 16.18
CA VAL A 151 -16.19 -11.38 17.26
C VAL A 151 -15.39 -11.44 18.56
N ASN A 152 -15.59 -10.46 19.44
CA ASN A 152 -15.02 -10.51 20.78
C ASN A 152 -15.98 -11.28 21.68
N PHE A 153 -15.53 -12.39 22.25
CA PHE A 153 -16.23 -13.05 23.33
C PHE A 153 -15.91 -12.32 24.63
N VAL A 154 -16.94 -11.83 25.32
CA VAL A 154 -16.84 -11.31 26.68
C VAL A 154 -17.15 -12.49 27.60
N SER A 155 -16.13 -12.97 28.31
CA SER A 155 -16.26 -13.96 29.39
C SER A 155 -16.66 -13.28 30.70
#